data_AF-A0A2V5YD00-F1
#
_entry.id   AF-A0A2V5YD00-F1
#
_cell.length_a   1.000
_cell.length_b   1.000
_cell.length_c   1.000
_cell.angle_alpha   90.00
_cell.angle_beta   90.00
_cell.angle_gamma   90.00
#
_symmetry.space_group_name_H-M   'P 1'
#
loop_
_entity.id
_entity.type
_entity.pdbx_description
1 polymer ?
#
loop_
_entity_poly.entity_id
_entity_poly.type
_entity_poly.pdbx_seq_one_letter_code
_entity_poly.pdbx_strand_id
1 'polypeptide(L)' 'MIGPVNTVTMEKNYNTGGMVAAESGKDARKATVTLYHDETRPSALYVPIAAASSVEEAKEKRRK' A
#
# COMPACT_ATOMS: atom_id res chain seq x y z
N MET A 1 0.66 5.11 -3.59
CA MET A 1 -0.02 6.16 -2.80
C MET A 1 -0.15 5.65 -1.37
N ILE A 2 0.22 6.43 -0.36
CA ILE A 2 0.06 6.05 1.06
C ILE A 2 -1.10 6.87 1.62
N GLY A 3 -2.09 6.19 2.19
CA GLY A 3 -3.25 6.81 2.81
C GLY A 3 -4.31 5.77 3.21
N PRO A 4 -5.35 6.17 3.95
CA PRO A 4 -6.46 5.30 4.27
C PRO A 4 -7.13 4.80 2.98
N VAL A 5 -7.24 3.47 2.84
CA VAL A 5 -7.84 2.86 1.66
C VAL A 5 -9.33 3.22 1.60
N ASN A 6 -9.79 3.71 0.45
CA ASN A 6 -11.19 4.09 0.23
C ASN A 6 -11.64 3.66 -1.17
N THR A 7 -11.97 2.37 -1.30
CA THR A 7 -12.46 1.74 -2.53
C THR A 7 -13.63 0.83 -2.20
N VAL A 8 -14.52 0.60 -3.16
CA VAL A 8 -15.65 -0.35 -3.02
C VAL A 8 -15.21 -1.81 -2.97
N THR A 9 -13.98 -2.10 -3.39
CA THR A 9 -13.43 -3.47 -3.43
C THR A 9 -12.83 -3.94 -2.10
N MET A 10 -12.81 -3.09 -1.08
CA MET A 10 -12.26 -3.40 0.25
C MET A 10 -13.21 -2.86 1.33
N GLU A 11 -13.39 -3.62 2.41
CA GLU A 11 -14.22 -3.17 3.53
C GLU A 11 -13.63 -1.92 4.19
N LYS A 12 -14.51 -1.01 4.62
CA LYS A 12 -14.10 0.26 5.23
C LYS A 12 -13.84 0.07 6.71
N ASN A 13 -12.66 0.49 7.17
CA ASN A 13 -12.36 0.57 8.60
C ASN A 13 -13.00 1.85 9.18
N TYR A 14 -13.97 1.70 10.09
CA TYR A 14 -14.64 2.84 10.74
C TYR A 14 -13.91 3.35 12.00
N ASN A 15 -12.73 2.80 12.30
CA ASN A 15 -11.82 3.23 13.37
C ASN A 15 -12.41 3.11 14.78
N THR A 16 -13.26 2.11 15.04
CA THR A 16 -13.78 1.87 16.41
C THR A 16 -12.94 0.88 17.21
N GLY A 17 -12.16 0.03 16.53
CA GLY A 17 -11.43 -1.08 17.12
C GLY A 17 -12.25 -2.38 17.26
N GLY A 18 -13.49 -2.40 16.76
CA GLY A 18 -14.37 -3.57 16.77
C GLY A 18 -14.24 -4.48 15.54
N MET A 19 -15.27 -5.29 15.31
CA MET A 19 -15.37 -6.17 14.15
C MET A 19 -15.81 -5.36 12.92
N VAL A 20 -14.88 -5.10 12.00
CA VAL A 20 -15.10 -4.27 10.78
C VAL A 20 -16.35 -4.69 10.00
N ALA A 21 -16.58 -6.00 9.82
CA ALA A 21 -17.74 -6.52 9.07
C ALA A 21 -19.11 -6.23 9.72
N ALA A 22 -19.14 -5.92 11.03
CA ALA A 22 -20.36 -5.58 11.76
C ALA A 22 -20.56 -4.06 11.93
N GLU A 23 -19.61 -3.24 11.48
CA GLU A 23 -19.66 -1.79 11.60
C GLU A 23 -20.43 -1.13 10.44
N SER A 24 -20.91 0.08 10.69
CA SER A 24 -21.61 0.90 9.72
C SER A 24 -21.07 2.32 9.67
N GLY A 25 -21.56 3.12 8.72
CA GLY A 25 -21.24 4.55 8.65
C GLY A 25 -21.56 5.34 9.93
N LYS A 26 -22.46 4.85 10.78
CA LYS A 26 -22.80 5.49 12.06
C LYS A 26 -21.69 5.36 13.10
N ASP A 27 -20.86 4.34 12.96
CA ASP A 27 -19.79 4.01 13.89
C ASP A 27 -18.50 4.76 13.54
N ALA A 28 -18.48 5.47 12.41
CA ALA A 28 -17.31 6.15 11.86
C ALA A 28 -16.69 7.15 12.85
N ARG A 29 -15.42 6.93 13.18
CA ARG A 29 -14.59 7.84 13.98
C ARG A 29 -13.50 8.46 13.14
N LYS A 30 -13.18 9.73 13.42
CA LYS A 30 -12.03 10.41 12.81
C LYS A 30 -10.74 9.83 13.39
N ALA A 31 -9.90 9.28 12.53
CA ALA A 31 -8.53 8.90 12.87
C ALA A 31 -7.54 9.94 12.34
N THR A 32 -6.54 10.28 13.14
CA THR A 32 -5.36 11.03 12.72
C THR A 32 -4.22 10.03 12.55
N VAL A 33 -3.69 9.91 11.34
CA VAL A 33 -2.60 8.99 11.02
C VAL A 33 -1.31 9.77 10.83
N THR A 34 -0.23 9.31 11.46
CA THR A 34 1.12 9.88 11.30
C THR A 34 2.03 8.85 10.62
N LEU A 35 2.59 9.21 9.47
CA LEU A 35 3.63 8.42 8.81
C LEU A 35 5.00 8.88 9.31
N TYR A 36 5.72 7.99 9.99
CA TYR A 36 7.10 8.24 10.36
C TYR A 36 8.05 7.73 9.28
N HIS A 37 8.92 8.61 8.80
CA HIS A 37 10.01 8.27 7.89
C HIS A 37 11.22 9.13 8.26
N ASP A 38 12.17 8.53 8.96
CA ASP A 38 13.41 9.16 9.39
C ASP A 38 14.53 8.11 9.47
N GLU A 39 15.75 8.54 9.82
CA GLU A 39 16.93 7.67 9.90
C GLU A 39 16.74 6.50 10.87
N THR A 40 15.95 6.70 11.94
CA THR A 40 15.64 5.67 12.95
C THR A 40 14.40 4.84 12.58
N ARG A 41 13.52 5.38 11.73
CA ARG A 41 12.25 4.77 11.28
C ARG A 41 12.11 4.85 9.75
N PRO A 42 12.97 4.15 8.99
CA PRO A 42 12.94 4.24 7.53
C PRO A 42 11.77 3.45 6.95
N SER A 43 10.63 4.11 6.74
CA SER A 43 9.52 3.55 5.94
C SER A 43 9.93 3.46 4.47
N ALA A 44 9.88 2.28 3.85
CA ALA A 44 10.33 2.08 2.47
C ALA A 44 9.41 1.13 1.68
N LEU A 45 9.33 1.34 0.37
CA LEU A 45 8.73 0.40 -0.57
C LEU A 45 9.85 -0.43 -1.20
N TYR A 46 9.81 -1.74 -1.00
CA TYR A 46 10.76 -2.66 -1.63
C TYR A 46 10.21 -3.07 -3.00
N VAL A 47 10.95 -2.74 -4.05
CA VAL A 47 10.58 -3.02 -5.43
C VAL A 47 11.66 -3.92 -6.05
N PRO A 48 11.30 -5.00 -6.76
CA PRO A 48 12.27 -5.75 -7.54
C PRO A 48 12.74 -4.87 -8.71
N ILE A 49 14.01 -4.49 -8.68
CA ILE A 49 14.65 -3.79 -9.80
C ILE A 49 15.42 -4.84 -10.61
N ALA A 50 15.06 -4.97 -11.89
CA ALA A 50 15.76 -5.90 -12.78
C ALA A 50 17.22 -5.47 -12.95
N ALA A 51 18.14 -6.44 -12.97
CA ALA A 51 19.51 -6.20 -13.37
C ALA A 51 19.54 -5.75 -14.84
N ALA A 52 20.49 -4.86 -15.18
CA ALA A 52 20.60 -4.33 -16.55
C ALA A 52 20.79 -5.46 -17.57
N SER A 53 21.55 -6.51 -17.22
CA SER A 53 21.75 -7.70 -18.05
C SER A 53 20.45 -8.42 -18.40
N SER A 54 19.51 -8.52 -17.45
CA SER A 54 18.21 -9.16 -17.67
C SER A 54 17.33 -8.38 -18.65
N VAL A 55 17.51 -7.05 -18.73
CA VAL A 55 16.78 -6.21 -19.70
C VAL A 55 17.35 -6.38 -21.11
N GLU A 56 18.67 -6.43 -21.26
CA GLU A 56 19.31 -6.63 -22.57
C GLU A 56 19.02 -8.03 -23.14
N GLU A 57 19.04 -9.07 -22.30
CA GLU A 57 18.64 -10.42 -22.72
C GLU A 57 17.18 -10.46 -23.19
N ALA A 58 16.27 -9.76 -22.50
CA ALA A 58 14.87 -9.68 -22.89
C ALA A 58 14.66 -8.95 -24.22
N LYS A 59 15.45 -7.89 -24.50
CA LYS A 59 15.40 -7.18 -25.80
C LYS A 59 15.86 -8.07 -26.94
N GLU A 60 16.98 -8.80 -26.76
CA GLU A 60 17.50 -9.71 -27.78
C GLU A 60 16.51 -10.85 -28.08
N LYS A 61 15.88 -11.42 -27.04
CA LYS A 61 14.81 -12.43 -27.22
C LYS A 61 13.60 -11.89 -27.98
N ARG A 62 13.23 -10.62 -27.80
CA ARG A 62 12.09 -9.99 -28.51
C ARG A 62 12.39 -9.64 -29.97
N ARG A 63 13.66 -9.58 -30.35
CA ARG A 63 14.10 -9.27 -31.72
C ARG A 63 14.14 -10.51 -32.63
N LYS A 64 14.20 -11.71 -32.04
CA LYS A 64 14.11 -12.99 -32.73
C LYS A 64 12.66 -13.42 -32.87
#